data_AF-A0A2L2X1Q5-F1
#
_entry.id   AF-A0A2L2X1Q5-F1
#
_cell.length_a   1.000
_cell.length_b   1.000
_cell.length_c   1.000
_cell.angle_alpha   90.00
_cell.angle_beta   90.00
_cell.angle_gamma   90.00
#
_symmetry.space_group_name_H-M   'P 1'
#
loop_
_entity.id
_entity.type
_entity.pdbx_description
1 polymer ?
#
loop_
_entity_poly.entity_id
_entity_poly.type
_entity_poly.pdbx_seq_one_letter_code
_entity_poly.pdbx_strand_id
1 'polypeptide(L)'
;MEEKETLELQTIEELDPKLRAAVEKKVADLKANNPKAKIFPLMVDGDPDDEKDVYIGYFCQPSFITFSKYMTFAQKDQASAMRQLARDCFLDGDKELIDDDSLFLFGLMGQLNNIIQMRGGRVINLSKPGK
;
A
#
# COMPACT_ATOMS: atom_id res chain seq x y z
N MET A 1 -22.88 -16.85 -5.88
CA MET A 1 -22.48 -16.69 -4.47
C MET A 1 -21.03 -16.23 -4.54
N GLU A 2 -20.83 -14.93 -4.67
CA GLU A 2 -19.50 -14.34 -4.79
C GLU A 2 -18.99 -14.12 -3.37
N GLU A 3 -18.08 -14.97 -2.92
CA GLU A 3 -17.23 -14.69 -1.77
C GLU A 3 -16.33 -13.50 -2.15
N LYS A 4 -16.82 -12.31 -1.84
CA LYS A 4 -15.93 -11.19 -1.56
C LYS A 4 -15.32 -11.47 -0.20
N GLU A 5 -14.24 -12.23 -0.17
CA GLU A 5 -13.22 -12.07 0.87
C GLU A 5 -12.70 -10.65 0.73
N THR A 6 -13.40 -9.70 1.36
CA THR A 6 -12.77 -8.49 1.82
C THR A 6 -11.62 -8.94 2.70
N LEU A 7 -10.38 -8.85 2.17
CA LEU A 7 -9.20 -8.75 3.03
C LEU A 7 -9.57 -7.76 4.12
N GLU A 8 -9.53 -8.22 5.36
CA GLU A 8 -9.75 -7.39 6.52
C GLU A 8 -8.78 -6.21 6.39
N LEU A 9 -9.34 -5.04 6.07
CA LEU A 9 -8.75 -3.79 6.49
C LEU A 9 -8.70 -3.92 8.00
N GLN A 10 -7.58 -4.41 8.56
CA GLN A 10 -7.36 -4.39 9.99
C GLN A 10 -7.67 -2.97 10.43
N THR A 11 -8.79 -2.82 11.14
CA THR A 11 -9.25 -1.55 11.64
C THR A 11 -8.18 -1.07 12.62
N ILE A 12 -7.94 0.24 12.62
CA ILE A 12 -6.97 0.96 13.47
C ILE A 12 -7.29 0.77 14.99
N GLU A 13 -8.25 -0.07 15.34
CA GLU A 13 -8.87 -0.22 16.64
C GLU A 13 -8.07 -1.08 17.63
N GLU A 14 -7.03 -1.79 17.19
CA GLU A 14 -6.13 -2.59 18.06
C GLU A 14 -4.65 -2.14 18.02
N LEU A 15 -4.31 -1.01 17.40
CA LEU A 15 -2.95 -0.48 17.52
C LEU A 15 -2.73 0.15 18.90
N ASP A 16 -1.59 -0.17 19.53
CA ASP A 16 -1.15 0.50 20.75
C ASP A 16 -1.17 2.03 20.54
N PRO A 17 -1.76 2.81 21.47
CA PRO A 17 -1.91 4.26 21.30
C PRO A 17 -0.58 4.99 21.02
N LYS A 18 0.55 4.45 21.52
CA LYS A 18 1.88 5.02 21.26
C LYS A 18 2.31 4.77 19.82
N LEU A 19 2.05 3.58 19.29
CA LEU A 19 2.39 3.23 17.91
C LEU A 19 1.59 4.10 16.94
N ARG A 20 0.29 4.24 17.20
CA ARG A 20 -0.58 5.14 16.42
C ARG A 20 -0.07 6.57 16.43
N ALA A 21 0.25 7.13 17.59
CA ALA A 21 0.76 8.50 17.69
C ALA A 21 2.10 8.67 16.95
N ALA A 22 2.98 7.66 17.00
CA ALA A 22 4.24 7.65 16.26
C ALA A 22 4.02 7.65 14.74
N VAL A 23 3.09 6.80 14.24
CA VAL A 23 2.72 6.74 12.83
C VAL A 23 2.10 8.05 12.36
N GLU A 24 1.15 8.62 13.13
CA GLU A 24 0.51 9.90 12.80
C GLU A 24 1.53 11.04 12.72
N LYS A 25 2.46 11.10 13.69
CA LYS A 25 3.55 12.08 13.69
C LYS A 25 4.44 11.92 12.45
N LYS A 26 4.85 10.68 12.15
CA LYS A 26 5.73 10.41 11.00
C LYS A 26 5.05 10.72 9.67
N VAL A 27 3.76 10.42 9.53
CA VAL A 27 2.95 10.81 8.36
C VAL A 27 2.87 12.33 8.23
N ALA A 28 2.70 13.07 9.34
CA ALA A 28 2.69 14.53 9.31
C ALA A 28 4.03 15.10 8.83
N ASP A 29 5.15 14.58 9.33
CA ASP A 29 6.50 14.99 8.92
C ASP A 29 6.75 14.70 7.43
N LEU A 30 6.36 13.51 6.95
CA LEU A 30 6.48 13.15 5.54
C LEU A 30 5.57 14.00 4.63
N LYS A 31 4.37 14.35 5.09
CA LYS A 31 3.47 15.28 4.37
C LYS A 31 4.02 16.70 4.32
N ALA A 32 4.73 17.16 5.36
CA ALA A 32 5.36 18.48 5.34
C ALA A 32 6.43 18.56 4.22
N ASN A 33 7.15 17.46 3.99
CA ASN A 33 8.15 17.36 2.91
C ASN A 33 7.52 17.05 1.53
N ASN A 34 6.29 16.50 1.48
CA ASN A 34 5.59 16.13 0.26
C ASN A 34 4.06 16.39 0.36
N PRO A 35 3.61 17.66 0.34
CA PRO A 35 2.24 18.04 0.70
C PRO A 35 1.15 17.55 -0.26
N LYS A 36 1.52 17.18 -1.49
CA LYS A 36 0.59 16.63 -2.49
C LYS A 36 0.55 15.09 -2.50
N ALA A 37 1.47 14.43 -1.80
CA ALA A 37 1.54 12.98 -1.79
C ALA A 37 0.49 12.41 -0.83
N LYS A 38 -0.31 11.47 -1.32
CA LYS A 38 -1.12 10.61 -0.45
C LYS A 38 -0.19 9.54 0.12
N ILE A 39 -0.03 9.54 1.44
CA ILE A 39 0.85 8.62 2.17
C ILE A 39 0.01 7.49 2.78
N PHE A 40 0.48 6.27 2.61
CA PHE A 40 -0.09 5.03 3.12
C PHE A 40 0.94 4.39 4.05
N PRO A 41 0.76 4.47 5.37
CA PRO A 41 1.50 3.63 6.29
C PRO A 41 0.98 2.19 6.15
N LEU A 42 1.90 1.24 5.95
CA LEU A 42 1.61 -0.19 5.94
C LEU A 42 2.38 -0.83 7.10
N MET A 43 1.69 -1.65 7.86
CA MET A 43 2.23 -2.40 8.99
C MET A 43 2.18 -3.89 8.66
N VAL A 44 3.24 -4.61 9.03
CA VAL A 44 3.33 -6.08 8.95
C VAL A 44 3.87 -6.56 10.28
N ASP A 45 3.19 -7.51 10.89
CA ASP A 45 3.67 -8.18 12.09
C ASP A 45 4.82 -9.13 11.71
N GLY A 46 5.89 -9.11 12.50
CA GLY A 46 7.00 -10.04 12.33
C GLY A 46 6.68 -11.41 12.93
N ASP A 47 7.34 -12.44 12.41
CA ASP A 47 7.30 -13.78 12.98
C ASP A 47 8.18 -13.88 14.24
N PRO A 48 8.01 -14.90 15.10
CA PRO A 48 8.80 -15.07 16.32
C PRO A 48 10.32 -15.17 16.11
N ASP A 49 10.74 -15.52 14.89
CA ASP A 49 12.13 -15.64 14.48
C ASP A 49 12.67 -14.35 13.82
N ASP A 50 11.84 -13.33 13.62
CA ASP A 50 12.23 -12.05 13.04
C ASP A 50 12.88 -11.10 14.07
N GLU A 51 13.60 -10.09 13.57
CA GLU A 51 14.30 -9.12 14.42
C GLU A 51 13.35 -8.16 15.15
N LYS A 52 12.13 -7.96 14.63
CA LYS A 52 11.14 -7.02 15.18
C LYS A 52 9.77 -7.66 15.21
N ASP A 53 9.04 -7.40 16.29
CA ASP A 53 7.64 -7.82 16.41
C ASP A 53 6.74 -7.14 15.37
N VAL A 54 7.11 -5.92 14.94
CA VAL A 54 6.33 -5.11 14.01
C VAL A 54 7.25 -4.32 13.09
N TYR A 55 6.93 -4.36 11.80
CA TYR A 55 7.58 -3.59 10.75
C TYR A 55 6.61 -2.57 10.14
N ILE A 56 7.06 -1.33 9.95
CA ILE A 56 6.23 -0.24 9.40
C ILE A 56 6.95 0.44 8.23
N GLY A 57 6.30 0.44 7.07
CA GLY A 57 6.74 1.16 5.88
C GLY A 57 5.78 2.26 5.50
N TYR A 58 6.31 3.41 5.09
CA TYR A 58 5.51 4.54 4.60
C TYR A 58 5.64 4.64 3.09
N PHE A 59 4.52 4.51 2.39
CA PHE A 59 4.48 4.48 0.93
C PHE A 59 3.66 5.65 0.39
N CYS A 60 4.01 6.17 -0.78
CA CYS A 60 3.20 7.15 -1.49
C CYS A 60 2.33 6.49 -2.56
N GLN A 61 1.25 7.18 -2.95
CA GLN A 61 0.49 6.77 -4.13
C GLN A 61 1.40 6.79 -5.37
N PRO A 62 1.45 5.72 -6.18
CA PRO A 62 2.29 5.70 -7.37
C PRO A 62 1.92 6.82 -8.33
N SER A 63 2.94 7.45 -8.90
CA SER A 63 2.76 8.37 -10.02
C SER A 63 2.29 7.62 -11.27
N PHE A 64 1.79 8.36 -12.27
CA PHE A 64 1.42 7.76 -13.56
C PHE A 64 2.58 6.98 -14.20
N ILE A 65 3.80 7.55 -14.14
CA ILE A 65 5.00 6.92 -14.71
C ILE A 65 5.33 5.63 -13.98
N THR A 66 5.33 5.67 -12.64
CA THR A 66 5.58 4.50 -11.79
C THR A 66 4.56 3.40 -12.05
N PHE A 67 3.27 3.76 -12.13
CA PHE A 67 2.19 2.82 -12.37
C PHE A 67 2.26 2.20 -13.77
N SER A 68 2.59 2.99 -14.80
CA SER A 68 2.77 2.48 -16.17
C SER A 68 3.94 1.49 -16.26
N LYS A 69 5.05 1.77 -15.57
CA LYS A 69 6.20 0.86 -15.45
C LYS A 69 5.80 -0.45 -14.77
N TYR A 70 5.09 -0.36 -13.63
CA TYR A 70 4.53 -1.52 -12.94
C TYR A 70 3.66 -2.36 -13.86
N MET A 71 2.69 -1.77 -14.56
CA MET A 71 1.80 -2.51 -15.47
C MET A 71 2.55 -3.27 -16.56
N THR A 72 3.63 -2.68 -17.09
CA THR A 72 4.44 -3.33 -18.13
C THR A 72 5.22 -4.52 -17.57
N PHE A 73 5.75 -4.40 -16.35
CA PHE A 73 6.51 -5.48 -15.72
C PHE A 73 5.61 -6.59 -15.17
N ALA A 74 4.46 -6.22 -14.62
CA ALA A 74 3.47 -7.12 -14.05
C ALA A 74 2.97 -8.16 -15.07
N GLN A 75 2.92 -7.80 -16.36
CA GLN A 75 2.58 -8.75 -17.44
C GLN A 75 3.55 -9.93 -17.55
N LYS A 76 4.81 -9.76 -17.13
CA LYS A 76 5.86 -10.79 -17.21
C LYS A 76 6.08 -11.48 -15.87
N ASP A 77 6.22 -10.68 -14.82
CA ASP A 77 6.53 -11.16 -13.47
C ASP A 77 5.84 -10.22 -12.46
N GLN A 78 4.76 -10.72 -11.86
CA GLN A 78 3.96 -9.97 -10.90
C GLN A 78 4.73 -9.67 -9.61
N ALA A 79 5.43 -10.65 -9.05
CA ALA A 79 6.11 -10.50 -7.76
C ALA A 79 7.24 -9.47 -7.87
N SER A 80 8.09 -9.60 -8.90
CA SER A 80 9.16 -8.64 -9.16
C SER A 80 8.61 -7.24 -9.48
N ALA A 81 7.49 -7.15 -10.21
CA ALA A 81 6.86 -5.88 -10.52
C ALA A 81 6.30 -5.20 -9.26
N MET A 82 5.61 -5.93 -8.38
CA MET A 82 5.11 -5.40 -7.12
C MET A 82 6.25 -4.96 -6.21
N ARG A 83 7.36 -5.69 -6.18
CA ARG A 83 8.55 -5.31 -5.40
C ARG A 83 9.18 -4.03 -5.91
N GLN A 84 9.28 -3.89 -7.23
CA GLN A 84 9.77 -2.66 -7.84
C GLN A 84 8.82 -1.49 -7.58
N LEU A 85 7.51 -1.72 -7.64
CA LEU A 85 6.50 -0.73 -7.28
C LEU A 85 6.64 -0.28 -5.82
N ALA A 86 6.85 -1.23 -4.89
CA ALA A 86 7.08 -0.94 -3.48
C ALA A 86 8.29 -0.02 -3.30
N ARG A 87 9.43 -0.36 -3.94
CA ARG A 87 10.64 0.48 -3.95
C ARG A 87 10.39 1.87 -4.50
N ASP A 88 9.68 1.96 -5.63
CA ASP A 88 9.41 3.24 -6.29
C ASP A 88 8.43 4.11 -5.48
N CYS A 89 7.61 3.52 -4.60
CA CYS A 89 6.64 4.21 -3.76
C CYS A 89 7.13 4.46 -2.32
N PHE A 90 8.18 3.78 -1.88
CA PHE A 90 8.69 3.85 -0.51
C PHE A 90 9.24 5.24 -0.18
N LEU A 91 8.83 5.79 0.96
CA LEU A 91 9.26 7.09 1.47
C LEU A 91 10.22 6.95 2.65
N ASP A 92 9.84 6.14 3.64
CA ASP A 92 10.59 5.95 4.89
C ASP A 92 10.09 4.71 5.65
N GLY A 93 10.76 4.35 6.74
CA GLY A 93 10.42 3.21 7.60
C GLY A 93 11.32 2.00 7.42
N ASP A 94 10.79 0.82 7.71
CA ASP A 94 11.53 -0.44 7.65
C ASP A 94 11.67 -0.94 6.20
N LYS A 95 12.88 -0.84 5.66
CA LYS A 95 13.21 -1.31 4.30
C LYS A 95 13.17 -2.82 4.15
N GLU A 96 13.31 -3.54 5.26
CA GLU A 96 13.24 -5.01 5.34
C GLU A 96 11.92 -5.53 4.76
N LEU A 97 10.83 -4.77 4.92
CA LEU A 97 9.54 -5.07 4.29
C LEU A 97 9.61 -5.26 2.76
N ILE A 98 10.61 -4.66 2.12
CA ILE A 98 10.82 -4.71 0.69
C ILE A 98 11.99 -5.63 0.34
N ASP A 99 13.06 -5.60 1.14
CA ASP A 99 14.31 -6.28 0.81
C ASP A 99 14.40 -7.71 1.32
N ASP A 100 13.61 -8.10 2.33
CA ASP A 100 13.43 -9.49 2.73
C ASP A 100 12.35 -10.17 1.88
N ASP A 101 12.60 -11.40 1.47
CA ASP A 101 11.69 -12.14 0.58
C ASP A 101 10.42 -12.62 1.30
N SER A 102 10.55 -13.03 2.57
CA SER A 102 9.43 -13.54 3.37
C SER A 102 8.49 -12.41 3.74
N LEU A 103 9.02 -11.35 4.36
CA LEU A 103 8.27 -10.14 4.73
C LEU A 103 7.60 -9.50 3.52
N PHE A 104 8.28 -9.48 2.37
CA PHE A 104 7.70 -8.96 1.15
C PHE A 104 6.55 -9.82 0.64
N LEU A 105 6.78 -11.12 0.40
CA LEU A 105 5.83 -12.00 -0.26
C LEU A 105 4.60 -12.32 0.61
N PHE A 106 4.80 -12.52 1.90
CA PHE A 106 3.77 -12.98 2.83
C PHE A 106 3.19 -11.87 3.72
N GLY A 107 3.83 -10.70 3.78
CA GLY A 107 3.32 -9.53 4.48
C GLY A 107 2.96 -8.37 3.56
N LEU A 108 3.99 -7.69 3.04
CA LEU A 108 3.82 -6.39 2.36
C LEU A 108 3.03 -6.50 1.05
N MET A 109 3.22 -7.56 0.26
CA MET A 109 2.64 -7.68 -1.09
C MET A 109 1.10 -7.66 -1.06
N GLY A 110 0.49 -8.31 -0.06
CA GLY A 110 -0.97 -8.27 0.14
C GLY A 110 -1.46 -6.85 0.42
N GLN A 111 -0.73 -6.10 1.24
CA GLN A 111 -1.07 -4.72 1.60
C GLN A 111 -0.86 -3.73 0.45
N LEU A 112 0.16 -3.93 -0.39
CA LEU A 112 0.43 -3.07 -1.55
C LEU A 112 -0.73 -3.05 -2.57
N ASN A 113 -1.48 -4.14 -2.69
CA ASN A 113 -2.66 -4.17 -3.55
C ASN A 113 -3.68 -3.08 -3.18
N ASN A 114 -3.79 -2.71 -1.90
CA ASN A 114 -4.68 -1.66 -1.44
C ASN A 114 -4.26 -0.25 -1.91
N ILE A 115 -2.98 -0.04 -2.22
CA ILE A 115 -2.47 1.25 -2.71
C ILE A 115 -2.83 1.46 -4.19
N ILE A 116 -2.87 0.39 -4.97
CA ILE A 116 -3.14 0.43 -6.43
C ILE A 116 -4.61 0.22 -6.81
N GLN A 117 -5.52 0.04 -5.84
CA GLN A 117 -6.93 -0.17 -6.13
C GLN A 117 -7.54 0.96 -6.98
N MET A 118 -8.30 0.56 -8.00
CA MET A 118 -9.01 1.48 -8.88
C MET A 118 -10.11 2.22 -8.11
N ARG A 119 -10.17 3.55 -8.28
CA ARG A 119 -11.28 4.35 -7.73
C ARG A 119 -12.56 3.98 -8.48
N GLY A 120 -13.66 3.81 -7.76
CA GLY A 120 -14.97 3.49 -8.33
C GLY A 120 -15.50 4.60 -9.23
N GLY A 121 -15.19 4.54 -10.53
CA GLY A 121 -15.80 5.39 -11.55
C GLY A 121 -17.19 4.87 -11.91
N ARG A 122 -18.15 5.77 -12.11
CA ARG A 122 -19.46 5.43 -12.67
C ARG A 122 -19.70 6.25 -13.94
N VAL A 123 -20.20 5.59 -14.98
CA VAL A 123 -20.66 6.26 -16.19
C VAL A 123 -22.08 6.78 -15.92
N ILE A 124 -22.27 8.09 -15.99
CA ILE A 124 -23.59 8.72 -15.90
C ILE A 124 -24.08 8.94 -17.34
N ASN A 125 -25.11 8.18 -17.74
CA ASN A 125 -25.74 8.36 -19.04
C ASN A 125 -26.91 9.36 -18.91
N LEU A 126 -26.79 10.51 -19.59
CA LEU A 126 -27.83 11.56 -19.65
C LEU A 126 -28.60 11.57 -20.98
N SER A 127 -28.40 10.56 -21.83
CA SER A 127 -29.13 10.43 -23.09
C SER A 127 -30.60 10.19 -22.77
N LYS A 128 -31.46 11.20 -22.95
CA LYS A 128 -32.90 10.95 -23.05
C LYS A 128 -33.13 10.25 -24.39
N PRO A 129 -33.61 8.99 -24.43
CA PRO A 129 -34.14 8.46 -25.68
C PRO A 129 -35.24 9.43 -26.12
N GLY A 130 -35.07 10.01 -27.31
CA GLY A 130 -35.96 11.06 -27.83
C GLY A 130 -37.42 10.64 -27.74
N LYS A 131 -38.25 11.53 -27.20
CA LYS A 131 -39.69 11.55 -27.43
C LYS A 131 -39.96 12.56 -28.53
#